data_AF-A0A2V5XU37-F1
#
_entry.id   AF-A0A2V5XU37-F1
#
_cell.length_a   1.000
_cell.length_b   1.000
_cell.length_c   1.000
_cell.angle_alpha   90.00
_cell.angle_beta   90.00
_cell.angle_gamma   90.00
#
_symmetry.space_group_name_H-M   'P 1'
#
loop_
_entity.id
_entity.type
_entity.pdbx_description
1 polymer ?
#
loop_
_entity_poly.entity_id
_entity_poly.type
_entity_poly.pdbx_seq_one_letter_code
_entity_poly.pdbx_strand_id
1 'polypeptide(L)'
;MKEEIGSARAFFEKAEREADPERKAHALEEALAILAALDPDEMSESERTLMGNLRLAHTRRLLVQLVGLQSVSMDAWFEYVGLLFGDLSPEVERLIEKDAALRENYAKFTGLWGGELAKILRTQQRNAP
;
A
#
# COMPACT_ATOMS: atom_id res chain seq x y z
N MET A 1 -17.34 0.70 16.62
CA MET A 1 -15.99 1.22 16.36
C MET A 1 -14.82 0.29 16.74
N LYS A 2 -14.76 -0.26 17.97
CA LYS A 2 -13.66 -1.17 18.38
C LYS A 2 -13.62 -2.48 17.59
N GLU A 3 -14.78 -3.01 17.21
CA GLU A 3 -14.88 -4.26 16.43
C GLU A 3 -14.38 -4.06 15.00
N GLU A 4 -14.59 -2.88 14.43
CA GLU A 4 -14.21 -2.45 13.10
C GLU A 4 -12.70 -2.23 13.03
N ILE A 5 -12.09 -1.56 14.04
CA ILE A 5 -10.63 -1.47 14.16
C ILE A 5 -10.02 -2.87 14.33
N GLY A 6 -10.67 -3.74 15.10
CA GLY A 6 -10.28 -5.15 15.23
C GLY A 6 -10.35 -5.91 13.90
N SER A 7 -11.38 -5.65 13.09
CA SER A 7 -11.57 -6.25 11.78
C SER A 7 -10.51 -5.77 10.78
N ALA A 8 -10.26 -4.45 10.72
CA ALA A 8 -9.18 -3.89 9.90
C ALA A 8 -7.82 -4.49 10.25
N ARG A 9 -7.53 -4.65 11.55
CA ARG A 9 -6.33 -5.33 12.02
C ARG A 9 -6.25 -6.78 11.51
N ALA A 10 -7.34 -7.52 11.55
CA ALA A 10 -7.35 -8.90 11.04
C ALA A 10 -7.04 -8.96 9.53
N PHE A 11 -7.54 -8.02 8.75
CA PHE A 11 -7.22 -7.91 7.32
C PHE A 11 -5.75 -7.54 7.06
N PHE A 12 -5.19 -6.61 7.82
CA PHE A 12 -3.76 -6.33 7.74
C PHE A 12 -2.91 -7.56 8.08
N GLU A 13 -3.23 -8.27 9.16
CA GLU A 13 -2.54 -9.49 9.55
C GLU A 13 -2.70 -10.62 8.52
N LYS A 14 -3.82 -10.66 7.79
CA LYS A 14 -4.03 -11.57 6.66
C LYS A 14 -3.10 -11.19 5.50
N ALA A 15 -3.07 -9.91 5.11
CA ALA A 15 -2.21 -9.42 4.04
C ALA A 15 -0.73 -9.74 4.28
N GLU A 16 -0.26 -9.62 5.52
CA GLU A 16 1.14 -9.90 5.88
C GLU A 16 1.57 -11.34 5.64
N ARG A 17 0.65 -12.29 5.83
CA ARG A 17 0.90 -13.73 5.70
C ARG A 17 0.63 -14.24 4.30
N GLU A 18 -0.06 -13.45 3.48
CA GLU A 18 -0.41 -13.82 2.12
C GLU A 18 0.83 -13.79 1.21
N ALA A 19 0.99 -14.85 0.43
CA ALA A 19 2.08 -15.01 -0.51
C ALA A 19 1.68 -14.53 -1.90
N ASP A 20 0.39 -14.66 -2.24
CA ASP A 20 -0.16 -14.21 -3.50
C ASP A 20 -0.27 -12.66 -3.53
N PRO A 21 0.37 -11.98 -4.50
CA PRO A 21 0.40 -10.52 -4.54
C PRO A 21 -0.97 -9.86 -4.67
N GLU A 22 -1.87 -10.42 -5.48
CA GLU A 22 -3.22 -9.85 -5.71
C GLU A 22 -4.07 -9.99 -4.46
N ARG A 23 -4.07 -11.18 -3.84
CA ARG A 23 -4.79 -11.40 -2.58
C ARG A 23 -4.24 -10.56 -1.44
N LYS A 24 -2.93 -10.29 -1.42
CA LYS A 24 -2.32 -9.38 -0.45
C LYS A 24 -2.78 -7.95 -0.66
N ALA A 25 -2.78 -7.45 -1.90
CA ALA A 25 -3.25 -6.11 -2.24
C ALA A 25 -4.72 -5.94 -1.84
N HIS A 26 -5.56 -6.89 -2.22
CA HIS A 26 -6.99 -6.90 -1.85
C HIS A 26 -7.20 -6.90 -0.32
N ALA A 27 -6.45 -7.70 0.44
CA ALA A 27 -6.55 -7.68 1.91
C ALA A 27 -6.11 -6.34 2.52
N LEU A 28 -5.15 -5.64 1.91
CA LEU A 28 -4.76 -4.28 2.32
C LEU A 28 -5.87 -3.27 2.02
N GLU A 29 -6.47 -3.33 0.84
CA GLU A 29 -7.60 -2.49 0.43
C GLU A 29 -8.78 -2.64 1.40
N GLU A 30 -9.18 -3.87 1.73
CA GLU A 30 -10.25 -4.13 2.68
C GLU A 30 -9.95 -3.55 4.07
N ALA A 31 -8.71 -3.70 4.56
CA ALA A 31 -8.30 -3.10 5.83
C ALA A 31 -8.43 -1.57 5.80
N LEU A 32 -7.99 -0.93 4.72
CA LEU A 32 -8.02 0.51 4.56
C LEU A 32 -9.43 1.05 4.36
N ALA A 33 -10.28 0.35 3.62
CA ALA A 33 -11.69 0.68 3.42
C ALA A 33 -12.45 0.67 4.75
N ILE A 34 -12.22 -0.34 5.60
CA ILE A 34 -12.82 -0.40 6.95
C ILE A 34 -12.40 0.82 7.78
N LEU A 35 -11.11 1.18 7.78
CA LEU A 35 -10.62 2.33 8.53
C LEU A 35 -11.13 3.66 7.97
N ALA A 36 -11.22 3.80 6.65
CA ALA A 36 -11.71 5.00 5.98
C ALA A 36 -13.21 5.24 6.20
N ALA A 37 -13.98 4.18 6.45
CA ALA A 37 -15.41 4.26 6.75
C ALA A 37 -15.72 4.72 8.19
N LEU A 38 -14.71 4.80 9.07
CA LEU A 38 -14.91 5.27 10.44
C LEU A 38 -15.05 6.79 10.46
N ASP A 39 -16.12 7.28 11.09
CA ASP A 39 -16.30 8.72 11.32
C ASP A 39 -15.26 9.21 12.35
N PRO A 40 -14.34 10.12 11.97
CA PRO A 40 -13.36 10.65 12.89
C PRO A 40 -14.00 11.29 14.11
N ASP A 41 -15.13 11.99 13.96
CA ASP A 41 -15.77 12.76 15.05
C ASP A 41 -16.37 11.87 16.14
N GLU A 42 -16.65 10.60 15.81
CA GLU A 42 -17.10 9.59 16.76
C GLU A 42 -15.93 8.84 17.44
N MET A 43 -14.68 9.03 16.98
CA MET A 43 -13.51 8.37 17.54
C MET A 43 -12.94 9.08 18.77
N SER A 44 -12.69 8.32 19.84
CA SER A 44 -11.86 8.78 20.94
C SER A 44 -10.41 9.01 20.50
N GLU A 45 -9.67 9.84 21.24
CA GLU A 45 -8.24 10.08 20.99
C GLU A 45 -7.42 8.77 20.99
N SER A 46 -7.78 7.84 21.87
CA SER A 46 -7.14 6.53 21.97
C SER A 46 -7.35 5.68 20.71
N GLU A 47 -8.54 5.73 20.11
CA GLU A 47 -8.88 5.00 18.88
C GLU A 47 -8.19 5.63 17.67
N ARG A 48 -8.14 6.97 17.58
CA ARG A 48 -7.41 7.69 16.53
C ARG A 48 -5.93 7.34 16.57
N THR A 49 -5.35 7.32 17.77
CA THR A 49 -3.95 6.91 17.99
C THR A 49 -3.71 5.46 17.58
N LEU A 50 -4.60 4.55 17.96
CA LEU A 50 -4.51 3.14 17.59
C LEU A 50 -4.58 2.95 16.07
N MET A 51 -5.51 3.63 15.39
CA MET A 51 -5.66 3.57 13.94
C MET A 51 -4.39 4.07 13.23
N GLY A 52 -3.85 5.23 13.64
CA GLY A 52 -2.62 5.76 13.06
C GLY A 52 -1.42 4.82 13.26
N ASN A 53 -1.32 4.18 14.42
CA ASN A 53 -0.27 3.20 14.69
C ASN A 53 -0.42 1.93 13.84
N LEU A 54 -1.64 1.43 13.66
CA LEU A 54 -1.91 0.27 12.79
C LEU A 54 -1.48 0.57 11.36
N ARG A 55 -1.96 1.68 10.78
CA ARG A 55 -1.59 2.10 9.43
C ARG A 55 -0.08 2.19 9.28
N LEU A 56 0.60 2.92 10.17
CA LEU A 56 2.04 3.10 10.10
C LEU A 56 2.81 1.77 10.22
N ALA A 57 2.43 0.89 11.14
CA ALA A 57 3.11 -0.38 11.35
C ALA A 57 2.95 -1.32 10.15
N HIS A 58 1.75 -1.40 9.59
CA HIS A 58 1.46 -2.28 8.45
C HIS A 58 2.05 -1.72 7.14
N THR A 59 2.04 -0.41 6.92
CA THR A 59 2.76 0.22 5.80
C THR A 59 4.26 -0.06 5.89
N ARG A 60 4.85 0.03 7.09
CA ARG A 60 6.27 -0.28 7.27
C ARG A 60 6.59 -1.72 6.87
N ARG A 61 5.77 -2.67 7.31
CA ARG A 61 5.93 -4.09 6.95
C ARG A 61 5.75 -4.31 5.45
N LEU A 62 4.77 -3.66 4.82
CA LEU A 62 4.59 -3.70 3.37
C LEU A 62 5.85 -3.22 2.64
N LEU A 63 6.41 -2.06 3.00
CA LEU A 63 7.63 -1.52 2.40
C LEU A 63 8.84 -2.46 2.54
N VAL A 64 8.93 -3.21 3.63
CA VAL A 64 9.95 -4.26 3.79
C VAL A 64 9.69 -5.42 2.82
N GLN A 65 8.44 -5.83 2.65
CA GLN A 65 8.06 -6.96 1.79
C GLN A 65 8.13 -6.66 0.29
N LEU A 66 8.10 -5.39 -0.13
CA LEU A 66 8.15 -5.00 -1.56
C LEU A 66 9.33 -5.60 -2.32
N VAL A 67 10.48 -5.82 -1.67
CA VAL A 67 11.65 -6.44 -2.31
C VAL A 67 11.41 -7.89 -2.73
N GLY A 68 10.43 -8.57 -2.13
CA GLY A 68 10.00 -9.92 -2.50
C GLY A 68 9.01 -9.93 -3.66
N LEU A 69 8.50 -8.77 -4.08
CA LEU A 69 7.48 -8.62 -5.12
C LEU A 69 8.08 -8.23 -6.48
N GLN A 70 9.31 -8.66 -6.79
CA GLN A 70 10.02 -8.26 -8.02
C GLN A 70 9.45 -8.87 -9.31
N SER A 71 8.63 -9.91 -9.21
CA SER A 71 8.05 -10.63 -10.35
C SER A 71 6.51 -10.58 -10.37
N VAL A 72 5.91 -9.55 -9.77
CA VAL A 72 4.46 -9.35 -9.81
C VAL A 72 3.99 -9.03 -11.22
N SER A 73 2.74 -9.36 -11.53
CA SER A 73 2.08 -8.91 -12.77
C SER A 73 1.99 -7.38 -12.80
N MET A 74 1.85 -6.80 -14.00
CA MET A 74 1.64 -5.35 -14.15
C MET A 74 0.35 -4.89 -13.45
N ASP A 75 -0.72 -5.69 -13.51
CA ASP A 75 -1.99 -5.40 -12.86
C ASP A 75 -1.84 -5.34 -11.33
N ALA A 76 -1.25 -6.39 -10.73
CA ALA A 76 -0.97 -6.40 -9.29
C ALA A 76 -0.04 -5.24 -8.90
N TRP A 77 1.00 -4.96 -9.71
CA TRP A 77 1.88 -3.82 -9.47
C TRP A 77 1.12 -2.48 -9.45
N PHE A 78 0.16 -2.28 -10.36
CA PHE A 78 -0.68 -1.08 -10.39
C PHE A 78 -1.53 -0.94 -9.13
N GLU A 79 -2.10 -2.02 -8.61
CA GLU A 79 -2.84 -2.02 -7.33
C GLU A 79 -1.96 -1.53 -6.18
N TYR A 80 -0.75 -2.09 -6.03
CA TYR A 80 0.19 -1.63 -5.01
C TYR A 80 0.60 -0.17 -5.19
N VAL A 81 0.87 0.27 -6.42
CA VAL A 81 1.19 1.67 -6.71
C VAL A 81 0.01 2.56 -6.32
N GLY A 82 -1.22 2.18 -6.68
CA GLY A 82 -2.44 2.90 -6.28
C GLY A 82 -2.53 3.06 -4.76
N LEU A 83 -2.31 1.98 -4.01
CA LEU A 83 -2.30 2.00 -2.54
C LEU A 83 -1.20 2.90 -1.96
N LEU A 84 0.02 2.78 -2.48
CA LEU A 84 1.20 3.49 -1.94
C LEU A 84 1.16 4.99 -2.21
N PHE A 85 0.67 5.41 -3.38
CA PHE A 85 0.54 6.83 -3.75
C PHE A 85 -0.81 7.45 -3.35
N GLY A 86 -1.82 6.62 -3.10
CA GLY A 86 -3.14 7.03 -2.63
C GLY A 86 -3.24 6.90 -1.11
N ASP A 87 -3.99 5.89 -0.66
CA ASP A 87 -4.42 5.77 0.73
C ASP A 87 -3.27 5.72 1.74
N LEU A 88 -2.12 5.12 1.40
CA LEU A 88 -0.98 4.98 2.31
C LEU A 88 0.07 6.07 2.17
N SER A 89 -0.12 7.05 1.28
CA SER A 89 0.88 8.08 0.97
C SER A 89 1.46 8.77 2.22
N PRO A 90 0.64 9.24 3.19
CA PRO A 90 1.16 9.91 4.38
C PRO A 90 2.08 9.01 5.22
N GLU A 91 1.75 7.72 5.36
CA GLU A 91 2.58 6.76 6.07
C GLU A 91 3.85 6.41 5.29
N VAL A 92 3.74 6.25 3.96
CA VAL A 92 4.88 5.95 3.08
C VAL A 92 5.90 7.09 3.17
N GLU A 93 5.50 8.34 2.93
CA GLU A 93 6.35 9.52 3.00
C GLU A 93 7.09 9.60 4.34
N ARG A 94 6.33 9.51 5.44
CA ARG A 94 6.89 9.54 6.79
C ARG A 94 7.92 8.44 7.04
N LEU A 95 7.72 7.25 6.49
CA LEU A 95 8.62 6.11 6.69
C LEU A 95 9.87 6.22 5.81
N ILE A 96 9.74 6.54 4.53
CA ILE A 96 10.87 6.63 3.61
C ILE A 96 11.76 7.84 3.91
N GLU A 97 11.24 8.90 4.53
CA GLU A 97 12.06 10.01 5.02
C GLU A 97 13.05 9.58 6.12
N LYS A 98 12.60 8.67 6.99
CA LYS A 98 13.33 8.26 8.20
C LYS A 98 14.20 7.02 8.03
N ASP A 99 13.95 6.23 6.99
CA ASP A 99 14.56 4.92 6.81
C ASP A 99 15.03 4.73 5.36
N ALA A 100 16.35 4.81 5.16
CA ALA A 100 16.96 4.72 3.83
C ALA A 100 16.73 3.36 3.15
N ALA A 101 16.64 2.28 3.92
CA ALA A 101 16.38 0.95 3.38
C ALA A 101 14.95 0.86 2.85
N LEU A 102 13.96 1.41 3.59
CA LEU A 102 12.58 1.46 3.10
C LEU A 102 12.45 2.33 1.86
N ARG A 103 13.17 3.45 1.80
CA ARG A 103 13.23 4.31 0.60
C ARG A 103 13.77 3.55 -0.61
N GLU A 104 14.83 2.79 -0.43
CA GLU A 104 15.42 1.97 -1.50
C GLU A 104 14.46 0.89 -1.98
N ASN A 105 13.81 0.17 -1.05
CA ASN A 105 12.82 -0.86 -1.38
C ASN A 105 11.65 -0.28 -2.18
N TYR A 106 11.13 0.86 -1.72
CA TYR A 106 10.08 1.61 -2.38
C TYR A 106 10.48 2.04 -3.79
N ALA A 107 11.66 2.63 -3.96
CA ALA A 107 12.17 3.07 -5.27
C ALA A 107 12.38 1.89 -6.24
N LYS A 108 12.91 0.76 -5.75
CA LYS A 108 13.07 -0.44 -6.58
C LYS A 108 11.74 -0.98 -7.08
N PHE A 109 10.76 -1.09 -6.18
CA PHE A 109 9.43 -1.61 -6.53
C PHE A 109 8.66 -0.69 -7.49
N THR A 110 8.62 0.61 -7.19
CA THR A 110 7.97 1.60 -8.07
C THR A 110 8.68 1.74 -9.41
N GLY A 111 9.96 1.38 -9.50
CA GLY A 111 10.72 1.37 -10.74
C GLY A 111 10.53 0.14 -11.63
N LEU A 112 9.87 -0.94 -11.16
CA LEU A 112 9.83 -2.24 -11.86
C LEU A 112 9.38 -2.14 -13.32
N TRP A 113 8.25 -1.49 -13.57
CA TRP A 113 7.64 -1.41 -14.90
C TRP A 113 7.93 -0.12 -15.66
N GLY A 114 8.77 0.79 -15.11
CA GLY A 114 8.99 2.12 -15.69
C GLY A 114 9.49 2.10 -17.14
N GLY A 115 10.36 1.14 -17.48
CA GLY A 115 10.87 0.96 -18.84
C GLY A 115 9.82 0.45 -19.84
N GLU A 116 8.91 -0.41 -19.39
CA GLU A 116 7.84 -0.99 -20.22
C GLU A 116 6.67 -0.02 -20.41
N LEU A 117 6.28 0.70 -19.35
CA LEU A 117 5.30 1.79 -19.44
C LEU A 117 5.77 2.88 -20.42
N ALA A 118 7.05 3.25 -20.38
CA ALA A 118 7.62 4.20 -21.33
C ALA A 118 7.55 3.73 -22.80
N LYS A 119 7.61 2.41 -23.05
CA LYS A 119 7.44 1.84 -24.39
C LYS A 119 5.98 1.82 -24.83
N ILE A 120 5.07 1.45 -23.94
CA ILE A 120 3.61 1.46 -24.20
C ILE A 120 3.15 2.88 -24.56
N LEU A 121 3.54 3.87 -23.74
CA LEU A 121 3.19 5.28 -23.96
C LEU A 121 3.73 5.82 -25.29
N ARG A 122 4.99 5.52 -25.63
CA ARG A 122 5.56 5.91 -26.94
C ARG A 122 4.81 5.28 -28.11
N THR A 123 4.38 4.04 -27.96
CA THR A 123 3.63 3.33 -29.01
C THR A 123 2.24 3.95 -29.20
N GLN A 124 1.58 4.37 -28.12
CA GLN A 124 0.30 5.09 -28.20
C GLN A 124 0.44 6.50 -28.78
N GLN A 125 1.48 7.26 -28.42
CA GLN A 125 1.74 8.58 -29.00
C GLN A 125 2.04 8.51 -30.51
N ARG A 126 2.69 7.44 -30.98
CA ARG A 126 2.98 7.24 -32.40
C ARG A 126 1.76 6.80 -33.22
N ASN A 127 0.74 6.28 -32.55
CA ASN A 127 -0.51 5.82 -33.15
C ASN A 127 -1.68 6.77 -32.85
N ALA A 128 -1.41 7.93 -32.23
CA ALA A 128 -2.39 8.99 -32.06
C ALA A 128 -2.56 9.74 -33.40
N PRO A 129 -3.80 9.91 -33.90
CA PRO A 129 -4.09 10.54 -35.19
C PRO A 129 -3.71 12.03 -35.25
#